data_AF-A0A954PEX6-F1
#
_entry.id   AF-A0A954PEX6-F1
#
_cell.length_a   1.000
_cell.length_b   1.000
_cell.length_c   1.000
_cell.angle_alpha   90.00
_cell.angle_beta   90.00
_cell.angle_gamma   90.00
#
_symmetry.space_group_name_H-M   'P 1'
#
loop_
_entity.id
_entity.type
_entity.pdbx_description
1 polymer ?
#
loop_
_entity_poly.entity_id
_entity_poly.type
_entity_poly.pdbx_seq_one_letter_code
_entity_poly.pdbx_strand_id
1 'polypeptide(L)'
;MLNTFQNVLLLAILFGYSVPSITSSAEPLRRAHAHNDYEHEHPLFDALRQGFCSVEADVYAIDGELRVAHNLPDTRPGQTLTKLYLAPLRQLVASNKGSVYGEGTQFTLLIDFKSAGEPTYELLRRELEEYADLFQSPANSSLAPVQAIISGNRPFATVAGDPQRLCGLDGRIADLDSTLTADVMPLISDNWRIHFSWQGVGEMPLAERQRLHDVVGKAHAAGRRVRFWGTPENESLWKELVAANVDHINTDQLARLATFLREEAKSRDGMGRRKYLIVHADDAGMSHSVNLGTIEALEAGLVTSCSIMVPCPWFAEFAKYCRENPEGDYGIHLTLNSEWELYRWGPVANPAQVPSLVDPQGYLWDAVEQVAEHAVASEVKTELTAQIERALAFGIPLSHLDTHMGALLSRPDLLEVYVDLGLKYDLPVLFVDNPLIAAVYPALASAGLGQLAKLQQAHLPVLNDVGQFYGGEGEEARREQYLNYLRTLQPGFNELIIHCGIDNEELRGITSSSSRRNGDRVIFTDPAIGSLIQELEIELISWKEFRSLQTER
;
A
#
# COMPACT_ATOMS: atom_id res chain seq x y z
N MET A 1 -79.70 -17.90 31.07
CA MET A 1 -78.41 -18.49 30.65
C MET A 1 -77.81 -17.56 29.61
N LEU A 2 -76.63 -16.99 29.92
CA LEU A 2 -75.56 -16.48 29.04
C LEU A 2 -75.92 -15.55 27.85
N ASN A 3 -75.45 -14.29 27.89
CA ASN A 3 -74.36 -13.69 27.07
C ASN A 3 -74.58 -13.80 25.53
N THR A 4 -74.49 -12.75 24.70
CA THR A 4 -73.35 -11.81 24.60
C THR A 4 -73.70 -10.58 23.73
N PHE A 5 -73.11 -9.44 24.12
CA PHE A 5 -72.81 -8.18 23.41
C PHE A 5 -72.07 -8.43 22.05
N GLN A 6 -71.86 -7.56 21.05
CA GLN A 6 -72.09 -6.12 20.79
C GLN A 6 -71.77 -5.78 19.31
N ASN A 7 -72.43 -4.74 18.81
CA ASN A 7 -71.96 -3.58 18.04
C ASN A 7 -70.99 -3.68 16.83
N VAL A 8 -71.53 -3.10 15.75
CA VAL A 8 -70.95 -2.43 14.60
C VAL A 8 -69.75 -1.54 14.98
N LEU A 9 -68.61 -1.74 14.31
CA LEU A 9 -67.40 -0.92 14.46
C LEU A 9 -67.34 0.16 13.37
N LEU A 10 -67.23 1.42 13.80
CA LEU A 10 -66.91 2.59 12.98
C LEU A 10 -65.50 2.44 12.34
N LEU A 11 -65.39 2.74 11.05
CA LEU A 11 -64.11 3.04 10.41
C LEU A 11 -63.56 4.38 10.95
N ALA A 12 -62.44 4.34 11.65
CA ALA A 12 -61.57 5.49 11.86
C ALA A 12 -60.36 5.34 10.93
N ILE A 13 -60.29 6.19 9.89
CA ILE A 13 -59.11 6.34 9.04
C ILE A 13 -58.09 7.14 9.84
N LEU A 14 -57.15 6.45 10.50
CA LEU A 14 -55.93 7.04 11.02
C LEU A 14 -54.95 7.17 9.85
N PHE A 15 -54.76 8.39 9.35
CA PHE A 15 -53.56 8.75 8.59
C PHE A 15 -52.37 8.67 9.55
N GLY A 16 -51.77 7.49 9.66
CA GLY A 16 -50.45 7.34 10.23
C GLY A 16 -49.44 7.95 9.26
N TYR A 17 -48.81 9.06 9.66
CA TYR A 17 -47.54 9.45 9.08
C TYR A 17 -46.54 8.33 9.40
N SER A 18 -46.34 7.42 8.46
CA SER A 18 -45.24 6.45 8.51
C SER A 18 -43.95 7.24 8.38
N VAL A 19 -43.23 7.42 9.48
CA VAL A 19 -41.82 7.81 9.46
C VAL A 19 -41.09 6.72 8.67
N PRO A 20 -40.41 7.04 7.55
CA PRO A 20 -39.70 6.02 6.78
C PRO A 20 -38.69 5.32 7.69
N SER A 21 -38.62 3.99 7.60
CA SER A 21 -37.60 3.20 8.27
C SER A 21 -36.23 3.63 7.76
N ILE A 22 -35.49 4.35 8.60
CA ILE A 22 -34.15 4.86 8.27
C ILE A 22 -33.16 3.73 8.50
N THR A 23 -33.01 2.84 7.52
CA THR A 23 -31.90 1.89 7.47
C THR A 23 -31.02 2.28 6.28
N SER A 24 -29.74 2.54 6.53
CA SER A 24 -28.76 2.75 5.46
C SER A 24 -28.40 1.38 4.89
N SER A 25 -28.94 1.04 3.73
CA SER A 25 -28.62 -0.22 3.03
C SER A 25 -27.43 -0.09 2.08
N ALA A 26 -26.79 1.08 2.01
CA ALA A 26 -25.68 1.34 1.11
C ALA A 26 -24.38 0.80 1.69
N GLU A 27 -23.57 0.16 0.84
CA GLU A 27 -22.23 -0.30 1.21
C GLU A 27 -21.35 0.88 1.66
N PRO A 28 -20.69 0.81 2.82
CA PRO A 28 -19.87 1.91 3.34
C PRO A 28 -18.64 2.22 2.47
N LEU A 29 -18.56 3.45 1.97
CA LEU A 29 -17.43 4.04 1.26
C LEU A 29 -16.55 4.82 2.24
N ARG A 30 -15.62 4.12 2.90
CA ARG A 30 -14.76 4.67 3.95
C ARG A 30 -13.95 5.90 3.53
N ARG A 31 -13.60 5.99 2.24
CA ARG A 31 -12.84 7.13 1.69
C ARG A 31 -13.68 8.33 1.26
N ALA A 32 -15.00 8.18 1.19
CA ALA A 32 -15.85 9.23 0.66
C ALA A 32 -16.16 10.27 1.74
N HIS A 33 -15.87 11.55 1.43
CA HIS A 33 -16.18 12.68 2.31
C HIS A 33 -17.07 13.70 1.58
N ALA A 34 -18.26 13.94 2.14
CA ALA A 34 -19.24 14.89 1.62
C ALA A 34 -18.87 16.28 2.15
N HIS A 35 -18.32 17.09 1.26
CA HIS A 35 -18.01 18.49 1.54
C HIS A 35 -19.29 19.32 1.44
N ASN A 36 -19.41 20.34 2.28
CA ASN A 36 -20.60 21.19 2.35
C ASN A 36 -21.92 20.41 2.40
N ASP A 37 -21.96 19.31 3.17
CA ASP A 37 -23.08 18.36 3.15
C ASP A 37 -24.44 19.01 3.47
N TYR A 38 -24.42 20.08 4.26
CA TYR A 38 -25.59 20.88 4.62
C TYR A 38 -26.22 21.67 3.46
N GLU A 39 -25.56 21.78 2.31
CA GLU A 39 -26.11 22.38 1.10
C GLU A 39 -26.95 21.40 0.26
N HIS A 40 -26.92 20.10 0.59
CA HIS A 40 -27.75 19.09 -0.07
C HIS A 40 -29.22 19.17 0.40
N GLU A 41 -30.13 18.61 -0.41
CA GLU A 41 -31.57 18.65 -0.13
C GLU A 41 -31.93 17.95 1.19
N HIS A 42 -31.23 16.85 1.48
CA HIS A 42 -31.35 16.13 2.75
C HIS A 42 -29.97 15.98 3.39
N PRO A 43 -29.53 16.98 4.19
CA PRO A 43 -28.27 16.90 4.93
C PRO A 43 -28.15 15.58 5.68
N LEU A 44 -26.93 15.05 5.75
CA LEU A 44 -26.56 13.71 6.20
C LEU A 44 -27.09 12.57 5.31
N PHE A 45 -28.38 12.57 5.00
CA PHE A 45 -29.04 11.42 4.36
C PHE A 45 -28.65 11.22 2.91
N ASP A 46 -28.43 12.28 2.13
CA ASP A 46 -28.00 12.15 0.74
C ASP A 46 -26.61 11.49 0.65
N ALA A 47 -25.69 11.87 1.53
CA ALA A 47 -24.38 11.23 1.67
C ALA A 47 -24.47 9.77 2.14
N LEU A 48 -25.29 9.49 3.17
CA LEU A 48 -25.49 8.14 3.68
C LEU A 48 -26.10 7.19 2.63
N ARG A 49 -27.07 7.65 1.83
CA ARG A 49 -27.63 6.84 0.73
C ARG A 49 -26.58 6.47 -0.32
N GLN A 50 -25.53 7.27 -0.45
CA GLN A 50 -24.39 6.98 -1.32
C GLN A 50 -23.31 6.16 -0.61
N GLY A 51 -23.44 5.84 0.67
CA GLY A 51 -22.48 5.06 1.44
C GLY A 51 -21.37 5.88 2.10
N PHE A 52 -21.42 7.21 2.07
CA PHE A 52 -20.33 8.04 2.62
C PHE A 52 -20.12 7.81 4.11
N CYS A 53 -18.87 7.72 4.55
CA CYS A 53 -18.52 7.55 5.97
C CYS A 53 -18.05 8.84 6.64
N SER A 54 -18.10 9.97 5.94
CA SER A 54 -17.58 11.24 6.41
C SER A 54 -18.37 12.41 5.80
N VAL A 55 -18.76 13.39 6.62
CA VAL A 55 -19.49 14.60 6.19
C VAL A 55 -18.93 15.83 6.89
N GLU A 56 -19.11 17.01 6.28
CA GLU A 56 -18.72 18.31 6.83
C GLU A 56 -19.93 19.23 7.09
N ALA A 57 -19.92 19.91 8.24
CA ALA A 57 -20.92 20.90 8.64
C ALA A 57 -20.27 22.23 9.05
N ASP A 58 -20.60 23.31 8.33
CA ASP A 58 -20.20 24.67 8.68
C ASP A 58 -21.09 25.21 9.80
N VAL A 59 -20.51 25.65 10.92
CA VAL A 59 -21.28 26.13 12.08
C VAL A 59 -20.94 27.55 12.52
N TYR A 60 -21.98 28.26 12.92
CA TYR A 60 -21.92 29.55 13.60
C TYR A 60 -22.55 29.45 14.99
N ALA A 61 -21.83 29.95 16.01
CA ALA A 61 -22.36 30.16 17.35
C ALA A 61 -23.24 31.42 17.37
N ILE A 62 -24.57 31.25 17.46
CA ILE A 62 -25.54 32.35 17.45
C ILE A 62 -26.60 32.10 18.52
N ASP A 63 -26.82 33.07 19.40
CA ASP A 63 -27.85 33.03 20.45
C ASP A 63 -27.77 31.78 21.36
N GLY A 64 -26.58 31.20 21.53
CA GLY A 64 -26.37 29.98 22.31
C GLY A 64 -26.64 28.66 21.56
N GLU A 65 -26.86 28.72 20.25
CA GLU A 65 -27.04 27.56 19.37
C GLU A 65 -25.88 27.42 18.38
N LEU A 66 -25.58 26.20 17.95
CA LEU A 66 -24.75 25.94 16.77
C LEU A 66 -25.61 25.84 15.51
N ARG A 67 -25.73 26.95 14.77
CA ARG A 67 -26.51 27.01 13.53
C ARG A 67 -25.63 26.63 12.33
N VAL A 68 -26.18 25.81 11.45
CA VAL A 68 -25.47 25.28 10.27
C VAL A 68 -25.75 26.17 9.07
N ALA A 69 -24.71 26.71 8.45
CA ALA A 69 -24.78 27.49 7.20
C ALA A 69 -23.37 27.79 6.67
N HIS A 70 -23.23 27.99 5.36
CA HIS A 70 -21.96 28.40 4.77
C HIS A 70 -21.57 29.82 5.15
N ASN A 71 -22.53 30.76 5.03
CA ASN A 71 -22.34 32.16 5.39
C ASN A 71 -23.26 32.57 6.54
N LEU A 72 -22.80 33.51 7.36
CA LEU A 72 -23.55 34.05 8.49
C LEU A 72 -24.98 34.53 8.12
N PRO A 73 -25.22 35.24 6.99
CA PRO A 73 -26.56 35.69 6.61
C PRO A 73 -27.53 34.56 6.26
N ASP A 74 -27.02 33.37 5.93
CA ASP A 74 -27.84 32.21 5.54
C ASP A 74 -28.33 31.41 6.75
N THR A 75 -27.87 31.75 7.96
CA THR A 75 -28.27 31.07 9.19
C THR A 75 -29.75 31.24 9.50
N ARG A 76 -30.42 30.14 9.84
CA ARG A 76 -31.86 30.12 10.15
C ARG A 76 -32.11 29.47 11.51
N PRO A 77 -33.02 30.02 12.34
CA PRO A 77 -33.46 29.33 13.55
C PRO A 77 -33.96 27.92 13.25
N GLY A 78 -33.53 26.94 14.05
CA GLY A 78 -33.92 25.54 13.88
C GLY A 78 -33.20 24.77 12.77
N GLN A 79 -32.18 25.34 12.10
CA GLN A 79 -31.17 24.60 11.32
C GLN A 79 -29.89 24.46 12.14
N THR A 80 -29.93 23.59 13.15
CA THR A 80 -28.83 23.41 14.11
C THR A 80 -28.04 22.13 13.85
N LEU A 81 -26.80 22.10 14.32
CA LEU A 81 -25.93 20.91 14.25
C LEU A 81 -26.62 19.69 14.85
N THR A 82 -27.23 19.87 16.02
CA THR A 82 -28.01 18.82 16.68
C THR A 82 -29.12 18.25 15.78
N LYS A 83 -29.94 19.11 15.16
CA LYS A 83 -31.11 18.66 14.39
C LYS A 83 -30.72 18.00 13.07
N LEU A 84 -29.70 18.52 12.39
CA LEU A 84 -29.28 18.02 11.08
C LEU A 84 -28.37 16.79 11.20
N TYR A 85 -27.56 16.68 12.26
CA TYR A 85 -26.54 15.64 12.38
C TYR A 85 -26.64 14.79 13.65
N LEU A 86 -26.56 15.38 14.85
CA LEU A 86 -26.41 14.60 16.09
C LEU A 86 -27.62 13.70 16.39
N ALA A 87 -28.83 14.27 16.35
CA ALA A 87 -30.06 13.51 16.61
C ALA A 87 -30.31 12.41 15.55
N PRO A 88 -30.20 12.69 14.24
CA PRO A 88 -30.27 11.64 13.21
C PRO A 88 -29.21 10.54 13.37
N LEU A 89 -27.95 10.90 13.64
CA LEU A 89 -26.87 9.93 13.84
C LEU A 89 -27.15 9.02 15.05
N ARG A 90 -27.65 9.58 16.16
CA ARG A 90 -28.03 8.78 17.33
C ARG A 90 -29.12 7.78 17.01
N GLN A 91 -30.13 8.21 16.26
CA GLN A 91 -31.22 7.34 15.84
C GLN A 91 -30.73 6.20 14.93
N LEU A 92 -29.84 6.51 13.99
CA LEU A 92 -29.21 5.52 13.11
C LEU A 92 -28.41 4.49 13.90
N VAL A 93 -27.52 4.93 14.80
CA VAL A 93 -26.69 4.05 15.64
C VAL A 93 -27.55 3.14 16.51
N ALA A 94 -28.60 3.68 17.12
CA ALA A 94 -29.55 2.90 17.92
C ALA A 94 -30.32 1.86 17.08
N SER A 95 -30.59 2.17 15.81
CA SER A 95 -31.30 1.29 14.88
C SER A 95 -30.38 0.25 14.21
N ASN A 96 -29.08 0.53 14.10
CA ASN A 96 -28.12 -0.23 13.29
C ASN A 96 -27.01 -0.84 14.15
N LYS A 97 -27.35 -1.80 15.02
CA LYS A 97 -26.39 -2.62 15.80
C LYS A 97 -25.25 -1.82 16.47
N GLY A 98 -25.49 -0.58 16.89
CA GLY A 98 -24.49 0.26 17.55
C GLY A 98 -23.49 0.97 16.64
N SER A 99 -23.74 1.08 15.32
CA SER A 99 -22.93 1.92 14.41
C SER A 99 -23.80 2.50 13.30
N VAL A 100 -23.32 3.51 12.55
CA VAL A 100 -24.14 4.16 11.51
C VAL A 100 -24.61 3.19 10.41
N TYR A 101 -23.76 2.22 10.06
CA TYR A 101 -24.02 1.23 9.01
C TYR A 101 -24.25 -0.21 9.52
N GLY A 102 -24.15 -0.46 10.83
CA GLY A 102 -24.40 -1.80 11.41
C GLY A 102 -23.24 -2.79 11.38
N GLU A 103 -22.08 -2.40 10.84
CA GLU A 103 -20.88 -3.25 10.66
C GLU A 103 -19.64 -2.72 11.41
N GLY A 104 -19.82 -1.81 12.38
CA GLY A 104 -18.71 -1.28 13.19
C GLY A 104 -17.85 -0.22 12.49
N THR A 105 -18.22 0.21 11.27
CA THR A 105 -17.60 1.34 10.59
C THR A 105 -17.85 2.64 11.35
N GLN A 106 -16.78 3.27 11.85
CA GLN A 106 -16.85 4.59 12.47
C GLN A 106 -17.15 5.67 11.42
N PHE A 107 -18.09 6.54 11.74
CA PHE A 107 -18.49 7.67 10.90
C PHE A 107 -17.78 8.96 11.36
N THR A 108 -17.32 9.81 10.44
CA THR A 108 -16.68 11.08 10.78
C THR A 108 -17.63 12.26 10.56
N LEU A 109 -17.84 13.08 11.59
CA LEU A 109 -18.51 14.36 11.51
C LEU A 109 -17.47 15.47 11.66
N LEU A 110 -17.12 16.12 10.55
CA LEU A 110 -16.23 17.28 10.54
C LEU A 110 -17.05 18.54 10.77
N ILE A 111 -16.70 19.32 11.80
CA ILE A 111 -17.46 20.49 12.23
C ILE A 111 -16.58 21.72 12.03
N ASP A 112 -16.85 22.49 10.98
CA ASP A 112 -16.03 23.64 10.61
C ASP A 112 -16.55 24.91 11.32
N PHE A 113 -15.73 25.45 12.22
CA PHE A 113 -16.09 26.64 12.99
C PHE A 113 -15.88 27.91 12.16
N LYS A 114 -16.99 28.55 11.78
CA LYS A 114 -16.98 29.87 11.11
C LYS A 114 -16.98 31.04 12.10
N SER A 115 -17.40 30.82 13.34
CA SER A 115 -17.32 31.78 14.46
C SER A 115 -16.02 31.62 15.27
N ALA A 116 -15.81 32.47 16.29
CA ALA A 116 -14.64 32.39 17.17
C ALA A 116 -14.55 31.04 17.88
N GLY A 117 -13.35 30.45 17.93
CA GLY A 117 -13.15 29.06 18.37
C GLY A 117 -13.62 28.76 19.78
N GLU A 118 -13.11 29.49 20.78
CA GLU A 118 -13.40 29.25 22.20
C GLU A 118 -14.92 29.24 22.55
N PRO A 119 -15.70 30.30 22.23
CA PRO A 119 -17.13 30.29 22.55
C PRO A 119 -17.91 29.25 21.74
N THR A 120 -17.46 28.91 20.53
CA THR A 120 -18.09 27.87 19.71
C THR A 120 -17.83 26.48 20.30
N TYR A 121 -16.61 26.23 20.79
CA TYR A 121 -16.27 24.98 21.46
C TYR A 121 -17.06 24.76 22.75
N GLU A 122 -17.26 25.81 23.57
CA GLU A 122 -18.06 25.65 24.79
C GLU A 122 -19.52 25.26 24.50
N LEU A 123 -20.09 25.75 23.40
CA LEU A 123 -21.42 25.29 22.94
C LEU A 123 -21.35 23.85 22.41
N LEU A 124 -20.37 23.54 21.57
CA LEU A 124 -20.20 22.19 21.03
C LEU A 124 -20.01 21.15 22.13
N ARG A 125 -19.18 21.44 23.13
CA ARG A 125 -18.91 20.55 24.26
C ARG A 125 -20.20 20.14 24.97
N ARG A 126 -21.12 21.09 25.20
CA ARG A 126 -22.43 20.83 25.81
C ARG A 126 -23.33 19.98 24.90
N GLU A 127 -23.39 20.31 23.61
CA GLU A 127 -24.14 19.48 22.65
C GLU A 127 -23.58 18.06 22.58
N LEU A 128 -22.25 17.87 22.50
CA LEU A 128 -21.66 16.52 22.46
C LEU A 128 -21.86 15.74 23.77
N GLU A 129 -21.87 16.41 24.92
CA GLU A 129 -22.10 15.79 26.24
C GLU A 129 -23.51 15.15 26.33
N GLU A 130 -24.53 15.79 25.74
CA GLU A 130 -25.89 15.22 25.65
C GLU A 130 -25.98 13.98 24.74
N TYR A 131 -24.99 13.81 23.86
CA TYR A 131 -24.87 12.73 22.87
C TYR A 131 -23.60 11.89 23.08
N ALA A 132 -23.09 11.84 24.32
CA ALA A 132 -21.81 11.20 24.63
C ALA A 132 -21.75 9.71 24.26
N ASP A 133 -22.89 9.03 24.11
CA ASP A 133 -22.99 7.65 23.62
C ASP A 133 -22.52 7.46 22.17
N LEU A 134 -22.42 8.54 21.39
CA LEU A 134 -21.92 8.49 20.02
C LEU A 134 -20.42 8.63 19.88
N PHE A 135 -19.76 9.25 20.86
CA PHE A 135 -18.42 9.79 20.70
C PHE A 135 -17.41 9.10 21.60
N GLN A 136 -16.17 9.09 21.15
CA GLN A 136 -15.07 8.56 21.94
C GLN A 136 -14.60 9.63 22.93
N SER A 137 -14.37 9.21 24.17
CA SER A 137 -13.72 10.03 25.18
C SER A 137 -12.29 9.54 25.44
N PRO A 138 -11.37 10.39 25.90
CA PRO A 138 -10.00 10.01 26.25
C PRO A 138 -9.93 8.91 27.31
N ALA A 139 -10.97 8.79 28.14
CA ALA A 139 -11.07 7.78 29.19
C ALA A 139 -11.55 6.40 28.69
N ASN A 140 -12.01 6.30 27.43
CA ASN A 140 -12.52 5.05 26.85
C ASN A 140 -11.79 4.72 25.54
N SER A 141 -11.06 3.60 25.54
CA SER A 141 -10.34 3.10 24.37
C SER A 141 -11.23 2.38 23.33
N SER A 142 -12.50 2.15 23.64
CA SER A 142 -13.43 1.51 22.70
C SER A 142 -13.75 2.45 21.53
N LEU A 143 -13.73 1.91 20.32
CA LEU A 143 -14.06 2.67 19.11
C LEU A 143 -15.53 3.11 19.15
N ALA A 144 -15.75 4.42 19.18
CA ALA A 144 -17.10 4.99 19.17
C ALA A 144 -17.70 5.01 17.75
N PRO A 145 -19.03 4.97 17.62
CA PRO A 145 -19.68 4.93 16.31
C PRO A 145 -19.49 6.20 15.48
N VAL A 146 -19.25 7.35 16.13
CA VAL A 146 -19.00 8.64 15.47
C VAL A 146 -17.73 9.29 16.04
N GLN A 147 -16.89 9.84 15.16
CA GLN A 147 -15.78 10.71 15.53
C GLN A 147 -16.11 12.15 15.11
N ALA A 148 -16.28 13.04 16.08
CA ALA A 148 -16.36 14.48 15.84
C ALA A 148 -14.95 15.06 15.69
N ILE A 149 -14.73 15.88 14.67
CA ILE A 149 -13.45 16.57 14.44
C ILE A 149 -13.74 18.06 14.21
N ILE A 150 -13.09 18.94 14.94
CA ILE A 150 -13.24 20.39 14.77
C ILE A 150 -12.29 20.87 13.66
N SER A 151 -12.83 21.59 12.67
CA SER A 151 -12.08 22.35 11.65
C SER A 151 -12.38 23.86 11.75
N GLY A 152 -11.94 24.65 10.77
CA GLY A 152 -12.07 26.10 10.78
C GLY A 152 -11.28 26.77 11.91
N ASN A 153 -11.94 27.65 12.67
CA ASN A 153 -11.37 28.39 13.81
C ASN A 153 -11.17 27.49 15.05
N ARG A 154 -10.19 26.60 15.00
CA ARG A 154 -9.89 25.56 16.01
C ARG A 154 -9.25 26.13 17.29
N PRO A 155 -9.87 25.98 18.47
CA PRO A 155 -9.26 26.34 19.74
C PRO A 155 -8.32 25.22 20.26
N PHE A 156 -7.15 25.09 19.63
CA PHE A 156 -6.19 23.99 19.87
C PHE A 156 -5.85 23.78 21.35
N ALA A 157 -5.47 24.84 22.06
CA ALA A 157 -5.03 24.74 23.46
C ALA A 157 -6.16 24.26 24.38
N THR A 158 -7.36 24.79 24.21
CA THR A 158 -8.52 24.44 25.02
C THR A 158 -8.97 23.01 24.77
N VAL A 159 -9.08 22.58 23.50
CA VAL A 159 -9.52 21.21 23.17
C VAL A 159 -8.46 20.18 23.57
N ALA A 160 -7.19 20.44 23.28
CA ALA A 160 -6.11 19.51 23.67
C ALA A 160 -5.94 19.41 25.20
N GLY A 161 -6.24 20.49 25.93
CA GLY A 161 -6.19 20.53 27.39
C GLY A 161 -7.44 19.99 28.09
N ASP A 162 -8.51 19.67 27.36
CA ASP A 162 -9.76 19.19 27.93
C ASP A 162 -9.75 17.65 28.10
N PRO A 163 -9.70 17.13 29.34
CA PRO A 163 -9.67 15.69 29.59
C PRO A 163 -11.02 15.01 29.33
N GLN A 164 -12.10 15.78 29.20
CA GLN A 164 -13.46 15.29 28.95
C GLN A 164 -13.92 15.51 27.51
N ARG A 165 -13.02 15.94 26.61
CA ARG A 165 -13.37 16.18 25.20
C ARG A 165 -14.00 14.95 24.56
N LEU A 166 -14.93 15.19 23.65
CA LEU A 166 -15.60 14.16 22.84
C LEU A 166 -15.32 14.34 21.33
N CYS A 167 -14.27 15.10 21.02
CA CYS A 167 -13.88 15.44 19.67
C CYS A 167 -12.35 15.53 19.53
N GLY A 168 -11.88 15.35 18.30
CA GLY A 168 -10.52 15.66 17.89
C GLY A 168 -10.41 17.00 17.15
N LEU A 169 -9.20 17.31 16.71
CA LEU A 169 -8.85 18.50 15.94
C LEU A 169 -8.37 18.12 14.53
N ASP A 170 -8.77 18.91 13.54
CA ASP A 170 -8.23 18.87 12.19
C ASP A 170 -6.93 19.68 12.15
N GLY A 171 -5.79 19.07 11.84
CA GLY A 171 -4.49 19.74 11.66
C GLY A 171 -4.28 20.25 10.22
N ARG A 172 -3.19 20.97 9.99
CA ARG A 172 -2.69 21.36 8.66
C ARG A 172 -1.42 20.61 8.32
N ILE A 173 -0.95 20.70 7.08
CA ILE A 173 0.32 20.08 6.67
C ILE A 173 1.50 20.63 7.50
N ALA A 174 1.42 21.87 7.97
CA ALA A 174 2.39 22.44 8.89
C ALA A 174 2.47 21.73 10.26
N ASP A 175 1.43 20.97 10.62
CA ASP A 175 1.34 20.23 11.89
C ASP A 175 1.80 18.77 11.77
N LEU A 176 2.34 18.34 10.61
CA LEU A 176 2.81 16.96 10.42
C LEU A 176 3.81 16.52 11.50
N ASP A 177 4.72 17.42 11.88
CA ASP A 177 5.75 17.15 12.90
C ASP A 177 5.29 17.50 14.34
N SER A 178 4.00 17.78 14.53
CA SER A 178 3.42 18.07 15.86
C SER A 178 3.55 16.88 16.81
N THR A 179 3.78 17.16 18.09
CA THR A 179 3.83 16.14 19.16
C THR A 179 2.45 15.72 19.68
N LEU A 180 1.37 16.34 19.19
CA LEU A 180 0.01 15.94 19.56
C LEU A 180 -0.29 14.52 19.05
N THR A 181 -0.91 13.71 19.89
CA THR A 181 -1.29 12.33 19.54
C THR A 181 -2.48 12.29 18.59
N ALA A 182 -2.66 11.17 17.89
CA ALA A 182 -3.75 10.99 16.93
C ALA A 182 -5.16 11.02 17.58
N ASP A 183 -5.30 10.75 18.88
CA ASP A 183 -6.57 10.93 19.59
C ASP A 183 -6.92 12.40 19.85
N VAL A 184 -5.94 13.30 19.80
CA VAL A 184 -6.16 14.75 19.87
C VAL A 184 -6.29 15.33 18.47
N MET A 185 -5.43 14.92 17.55
CA MET A 185 -5.40 15.41 16.17
C MET A 185 -5.47 14.24 15.18
N PRO A 186 -6.66 13.65 14.97
CA PRO A 186 -6.83 12.44 14.16
C PRO A 186 -6.74 12.67 12.64
N LEU A 187 -6.77 13.92 12.20
CA LEU A 187 -6.86 14.29 10.80
C LEU A 187 -5.87 15.42 10.48
N ILE A 188 -5.16 15.32 9.37
CA ILE A 188 -4.41 16.39 8.73
C ILE A 188 -5.15 16.76 7.45
N SER A 189 -5.64 18.00 7.36
CA SER A 189 -6.29 18.49 6.16
C SER A 189 -5.79 19.84 5.70
N ASP A 190 -5.66 20.04 4.40
CA ASP A 190 -5.26 21.34 3.88
C ASP A 190 -5.84 21.62 2.49
N ASN A 191 -5.72 22.88 2.05
CA ASN A 191 -6.11 23.28 0.71
C ASN A 191 -5.15 22.68 -0.31
N TRP A 192 -5.66 21.87 -1.22
CA TRP A 192 -4.90 21.31 -2.35
C TRP A 192 -4.08 22.39 -3.07
N ARG A 193 -4.69 23.54 -3.35
CA ARG A 193 -4.10 24.64 -4.14
C ARG A 193 -2.95 25.36 -3.45
N ILE A 194 -2.74 25.16 -2.15
CA ILE A 194 -1.57 25.69 -1.43
C ILE A 194 -0.33 24.84 -1.71
N HIS A 195 -0.51 23.54 -1.92
CA HIS A 195 0.58 22.57 -1.96
C HIS A 195 0.83 21.98 -3.36
N PHE A 196 -0.18 22.04 -4.22
CA PHE A 196 -0.19 21.39 -5.53
C PHE A 196 -0.73 22.35 -6.59
N SER A 197 -0.10 22.35 -7.76
CA SER A 197 -0.54 23.14 -8.91
C SER A 197 -1.32 22.29 -9.91
N TRP A 198 -1.13 20.96 -9.88
CA TRP A 198 -1.79 20.04 -10.80
C TRP A 198 -3.32 20.04 -10.66
N GLN A 199 -4.00 20.12 -11.80
CA GLN A 199 -5.47 20.25 -11.88
C GLN A 199 -6.17 18.96 -12.34
N GLY A 200 -5.47 17.82 -12.39
CA GLY A 200 -6.04 16.56 -12.89
C GLY A 200 -6.02 16.41 -14.42
N VAL A 201 -5.23 17.24 -15.13
CA VAL A 201 -5.09 17.19 -16.59
C VAL A 201 -3.68 16.73 -16.95
N GLY A 202 -3.58 15.70 -17.80
CA GLY A 202 -2.31 15.04 -18.10
C GLY A 202 -1.74 14.31 -16.88
N GLU A 203 -0.49 13.87 -16.97
CA GLU A 203 0.18 13.22 -15.85
C GLU A 203 0.48 14.21 -14.72
N MET A 204 0.33 13.77 -13.47
CA MET A 204 0.76 14.56 -12.31
C MET A 204 2.28 14.72 -12.32
N PRO A 205 2.82 15.95 -12.15
CA PRO A 205 4.25 16.16 -12.05
C PRO A 205 4.88 15.32 -10.94
N LEU A 206 5.99 14.63 -11.22
CA LEU A 206 6.63 13.69 -10.29
C LEU A 206 6.93 14.30 -8.92
N ALA A 207 7.40 15.55 -8.88
CA ALA A 207 7.68 16.25 -7.62
C ALA A 207 6.42 16.51 -6.79
N GLU A 208 5.30 16.81 -7.45
CA GLU A 208 4.01 16.96 -6.77
C GLU A 208 3.50 15.59 -6.28
N ARG A 209 3.62 14.53 -7.09
CA ARG A 209 3.25 13.17 -6.66
C ARG A 209 4.07 12.74 -5.45
N GLN A 210 5.40 12.92 -5.47
CA GLN A 210 6.26 12.62 -4.33
C GLN A 210 5.83 13.39 -3.08
N ARG A 211 5.56 14.70 -3.21
CA ARG A 211 5.09 15.52 -2.09
C ARG A 211 3.77 15.01 -1.51
N LEU A 212 2.83 14.55 -2.36
CA LEU A 212 1.58 13.95 -1.92
C LEU A 212 1.85 12.68 -1.08
N HIS A 213 2.70 11.77 -1.57
CA HIS A 213 3.08 10.58 -0.82
C HIS A 213 3.83 10.89 0.47
N ASP A 214 4.71 11.90 0.49
CA ASP A 214 5.44 12.31 1.70
C ASP A 214 4.49 12.82 2.78
N VAL A 215 3.50 13.64 2.40
CA VAL A 215 2.47 14.15 3.34
C VAL A 215 1.67 12.99 3.91
N VAL A 216 1.21 12.06 3.05
CA VAL A 216 0.40 10.92 3.48
C VAL A 216 1.22 9.98 4.37
N GLY A 217 2.42 9.60 3.94
CA GLY A 217 3.32 8.74 4.70
C GLY A 217 3.66 9.30 6.07
N LYS A 218 3.97 10.60 6.18
CA LYS A 218 4.24 11.25 7.47
C LYS A 218 3.02 11.28 8.38
N ALA A 219 1.84 11.61 7.85
CA ALA A 219 0.61 11.62 8.64
C ALA A 219 0.27 10.20 9.15
N HIS A 220 0.35 9.20 8.28
CA HIS A 220 0.09 7.80 8.62
C HIS A 220 1.10 7.26 9.65
N ALA A 221 2.38 7.61 9.55
CA ALA A 221 3.39 7.25 10.54
C ALA A 221 3.07 7.82 11.95
N ALA A 222 2.38 8.97 12.00
CA ALA A 222 1.88 9.56 13.24
C ALA A 222 0.46 9.05 13.65
N GLY A 223 -0.08 8.06 12.94
CA GLY A 223 -1.43 7.52 13.18
C GLY A 223 -2.57 8.45 12.78
N ARG A 224 -2.32 9.47 11.95
CA ARG A 224 -3.29 10.49 11.54
C ARG A 224 -3.76 10.25 10.12
N ARG A 225 -5.04 10.52 9.86
CA ARG A 225 -5.65 10.46 8.52
C ARG A 225 -5.36 11.71 7.71
N VAL A 226 -5.51 11.66 6.38
CA VAL A 226 -5.31 12.79 5.46
C VAL A 226 -6.55 13.11 4.63
N ARG A 227 -6.83 14.41 4.45
CA ARG A 227 -7.84 14.95 3.53
C ARG A 227 -7.30 16.17 2.80
N PHE A 228 -7.72 16.40 1.56
CA PHE A 228 -7.49 17.66 0.86
C PHE A 228 -8.81 18.30 0.47
N TRP A 229 -8.95 19.61 0.71
CA TRP A 229 -10.08 20.42 0.25
C TRP A 229 -9.64 21.39 -0.85
N GLY A 230 -10.59 21.98 -1.59
CA GLY A 230 -10.26 22.82 -2.74
C GLY A 230 -9.59 22.05 -3.90
N THR A 231 -9.83 20.75 -3.96
CA THR A 231 -9.34 19.83 -4.99
C THR A 231 -10.06 20.02 -6.34
N PRO A 232 -9.39 19.76 -7.47
CA PRO A 232 -10.08 19.51 -8.74
C PRO A 232 -11.09 18.35 -8.63
N GLU A 233 -12.32 18.51 -9.10
CA GLU A 233 -13.35 17.45 -9.04
C GLU A 233 -13.37 16.58 -10.31
N ASN A 234 -12.31 15.79 -10.49
CA ASN A 234 -12.18 14.85 -11.58
C ASN A 234 -11.55 13.52 -11.16
N GLU A 235 -11.83 12.48 -11.96
CA GLU A 235 -11.39 11.12 -11.67
C GLU A 235 -9.87 10.96 -11.75
N SER A 236 -9.17 11.73 -12.58
CA SER A 236 -7.70 11.73 -12.61
C SER A 236 -7.12 12.07 -11.25
N LEU A 237 -7.63 13.13 -10.61
CA LEU A 237 -7.20 13.49 -9.27
C LEU A 237 -7.63 12.43 -8.26
N TRP A 238 -8.89 11.99 -8.27
CA TRP A 238 -9.35 10.98 -7.32
C TRP A 238 -8.53 9.70 -7.40
N LYS A 239 -8.10 9.29 -8.61
CA LYS A 239 -7.22 8.14 -8.82
C LYS A 239 -5.85 8.34 -8.18
N GLU A 240 -5.22 9.51 -8.33
CA GLU A 240 -3.95 9.83 -7.66
C GLU A 240 -4.11 9.89 -6.13
N LEU A 241 -5.20 10.45 -5.60
CA LEU A 241 -5.47 10.47 -4.17
C LEU A 241 -5.68 9.04 -3.61
N VAL A 242 -6.40 8.19 -4.34
CA VAL A 242 -6.58 6.77 -4.00
C VAL A 242 -5.25 6.01 -4.06
N ALA A 243 -4.42 6.24 -5.07
CA ALA A 243 -3.10 5.62 -5.22
C ALA A 243 -2.13 6.06 -4.10
N ALA A 244 -2.18 7.33 -3.71
CA ALA A 244 -1.40 7.86 -2.60
C ALA A 244 -1.95 7.50 -1.20
N ASN A 245 -3.01 6.69 -1.13
CA ASN A 245 -3.66 6.25 0.10
C ASN A 245 -4.29 7.37 0.95
N VAL A 246 -4.75 8.47 0.34
CA VAL A 246 -5.47 9.54 1.05
C VAL A 246 -6.77 9.01 1.66
N ASP A 247 -6.99 9.27 2.96
CA ASP A 247 -8.06 8.66 3.74
C ASP A 247 -9.44 9.21 3.40
N HIS A 248 -9.57 10.52 3.18
CA HIS A 248 -10.84 11.16 2.83
C HIS A 248 -10.72 11.96 1.53
N ILE A 249 -11.48 11.56 0.51
CA ILE A 249 -11.60 12.24 -0.77
C ILE A 249 -12.81 13.16 -0.70
N ASN A 250 -12.51 14.46 -0.72
CA ASN A 250 -13.47 15.54 -0.65
C ASN A 250 -14.23 15.69 -1.98
N THR A 251 -15.55 15.81 -1.91
CA THR A 251 -16.36 16.19 -3.09
C THR A 251 -17.67 16.86 -2.70
N ASP A 252 -18.18 17.69 -3.61
CA ASP A 252 -19.57 18.19 -3.64
C ASP A 252 -20.45 17.32 -4.58
N GLN A 253 -19.84 16.44 -5.40
CA GLN A 253 -20.52 15.56 -6.38
C GLN A 253 -20.72 14.13 -5.86
N LEU A 254 -21.56 13.97 -4.83
CA LEU A 254 -21.72 12.71 -4.07
C LEU A 254 -21.87 11.45 -4.94
N ALA A 255 -22.83 11.44 -5.87
CA ALA A 255 -23.12 10.27 -6.70
C ALA A 255 -21.96 9.91 -7.64
N ARG A 256 -21.20 10.91 -8.11
CA ARG A 256 -20.10 10.70 -9.04
C ARG A 256 -18.90 10.08 -8.33
N LEU A 257 -18.51 10.62 -7.18
CA LEU A 257 -17.46 10.01 -6.37
C LEU A 257 -17.86 8.62 -5.88
N ALA A 258 -19.12 8.41 -5.50
CA ALA A 258 -19.60 7.10 -5.08
C ALA A 258 -19.48 6.06 -6.20
N THR A 259 -19.81 6.45 -7.43
CA THR A 259 -19.68 5.59 -8.62
C THR A 259 -18.20 5.26 -8.85
N PHE A 260 -17.34 6.29 -8.91
CA PHE A 260 -15.90 6.12 -9.05
C PHE A 260 -15.31 5.19 -8.00
N LEU A 261 -15.59 5.40 -6.71
CA LEU A 261 -15.02 4.57 -5.63
C LEU A 261 -15.51 3.13 -5.67
N ARG A 262 -16.74 2.88 -6.12
CA ARG A 262 -17.24 1.52 -6.33
C ARG A 262 -16.60 0.85 -7.54
N GLU A 263 -16.37 1.59 -8.62
CA GLU A 263 -15.67 1.08 -9.80
C GLU A 263 -14.20 0.82 -9.51
N GLU A 264 -13.54 1.72 -8.78
CA GLU A 264 -12.18 1.51 -8.25
C GLU A 264 -12.12 0.34 -7.27
N ALA A 265 -13.13 0.17 -6.41
CA ALA A 265 -13.20 -1.00 -5.53
C ALA A 265 -13.37 -2.29 -6.35
N LYS A 266 -14.21 -2.29 -7.39
CA LYS A 266 -14.41 -3.45 -8.28
C LYS A 266 -13.18 -3.77 -9.15
N SER A 267 -12.49 -2.75 -9.66
CA SER A 267 -11.23 -2.94 -10.39
C SER A 267 -10.12 -3.47 -9.47
N ARG A 268 -10.18 -3.14 -8.18
CA ARG A 268 -9.30 -3.68 -7.13
C ARG A 268 -9.74 -5.04 -6.59
N ASP A 269 -11.03 -5.38 -6.61
CA ASP A 269 -11.58 -6.64 -6.09
C ASP A 269 -11.23 -7.87 -6.95
N GLY A 270 -10.59 -7.69 -8.11
CA GLY A 270 -10.01 -8.80 -8.88
C GLY A 270 -8.65 -9.30 -8.35
N MET A 271 -7.80 -8.41 -7.81
CA MET A 271 -6.41 -8.76 -7.42
C MET A 271 -5.69 -7.70 -6.55
N GLY A 272 -6.20 -6.46 -6.49
CA GLY A 272 -5.55 -5.31 -5.82
C GLY A 272 -5.82 -5.16 -4.32
N ARG A 273 -6.60 -6.07 -3.71
CA ARG A 273 -6.71 -6.20 -2.25
C ARG A 273 -5.92 -7.37 -1.67
N ARG A 274 -5.65 -8.38 -2.49
CA ARG A 274 -4.87 -9.54 -2.06
C ARG A 274 -3.40 -9.16 -2.00
N LYS A 275 -2.70 -9.76 -1.04
CA LYS A 275 -1.27 -9.62 -0.90
C LYS A 275 -0.64 -10.85 -1.53
N TYR A 276 -0.12 -10.69 -2.73
CA TYR A 276 0.68 -11.72 -3.37
C TYR A 276 2.14 -11.50 -3.01
N LEU A 277 2.82 -12.58 -2.63
CA LEU A 277 4.23 -12.53 -2.26
C LEU A 277 4.98 -13.68 -2.93
N ILE A 278 6.02 -13.33 -3.69
CA ILE A 278 7.08 -14.25 -4.11
C ILE A 278 8.16 -14.18 -3.02
N VAL A 279 8.48 -15.32 -2.40
CA VAL A 279 9.67 -15.41 -1.54
C VAL A 279 10.77 -16.00 -2.40
N HIS A 280 11.75 -15.16 -2.73
CA HIS A 280 12.72 -15.39 -3.78
C HIS A 280 14.13 -15.62 -3.22
N ALA A 281 14.71 -16.80 -3.47
CA ALA A 281 16.07 -17.11 -3.06
C ALA A 281 17.10 -16.82 -4.16
N ASP A 282 18.02 -15.89 -3.89
CA ASP A 282 19.09 -15.51 -4.82
C ASP A 282 20.33 -16.41 -4.66
N ASP A 283 21.22 -16.34 -5.65
CA ASP A 283 22.56 -16.94 -5.70
C ASP A 283 22.64 -18.47 -5.82
N ALA A 284 21.57 -19.15 -6.22
CA ALA A 284 21.65 -20.58 -6.50
C ALA A 284 22.74 -20.85 -7.56
N GLY A 285 23.53 -21.91 -7.39
CA GLY A 285 24.69 -22.23 -8.22
C GLY A 285 26.01 -21.60 -7.76
N MET A 286 26.01 -20.64 -6.81
CA MET A 286 27.23 -19.99 -6.34
C MET A 286 28.23 -20.97 -5.69
N SER A 287 27.76 -21.71 -4.68
CA SER A 287 28.55 -22.70 -3.93
C SER A 287 27.70 -23.89 -3.51
N HIS A 288 28.32 -24.99 -3.07
CA HIS A 288 27.57 -26.15 -2.60
C HIS A 288 26.72 -25.80 -1.38
N SER A 289 27.28 -25.04 -0.43
CA SER A 289 26.52 -24.53 0.72
C SER A 289 25.31 -23.67 0.37
N VAL A 290 25.38 -22.84 -0.67
CA VAL A 290 24.23 -22.04 -1.13
C VAL A 290 23.20 -22.92 -1.82
N ASN A 291 23.65 -23.88 -2.65
CA ASN A 291 22.76 -24.85 -3.28
C ASN A 291 21.95 -25.64 -2.25
N LEU A 292 22.62 -26.23 -1.26
CA LEU A 292 21.94 -27.01 -0.23
C LEU A 292 20.97 -26.16 0.57
N GLY A 293 21.37 -24.94 0.95
CA GLY A 293 20.48 -24.04 1.70
C GLY A 293 19.26 -23.60 0.90
N THR A 294 19.42 -23.34 -0.39
CA THR A 294 18.32 -22.97 -1.29
C THR A 294 17.38 -24.15 -1.54
N ILE A 295 17.92 -25.34 -1.79
CA ILE A 295 17.12 -26.57 -1.96
C ILE A 295 16.28 -26.84 -0.71
N GLU A 296 16.89 -26.80 0.47
CA GLU A 296 16.16 -27.02 1.73
C GLU A 296 15.01 -26.01 1.92
N ALA A 297 15.24 -24.74 1.59
CA ALA A 297 14.23 -23.70 1.74
C ALA A 297 13.08 -23.84 0.72
N LEU A 298 13.39 -24.24 -0.53
CA LEU A 298 12.40 -24.56 -1.55
C LEU A 298 11.55 -25.79 -1.15
N GLU A 299 12.20 -26.86 -0.69
CA GLU A 299 11.52 -28.10 -0.27
C GLU A 299 10.64 -27.90 0.98
N ALA A 300 10.98 -26.92 1.85
CA ALA A 300 10.14 -26.52 2.98
C ALA A 300 8.85 -25.79 2.57
N GLY A 301 8.80 -25.22 1.35
CA GLY A 301 7.59 -24.72 0.70
C GLY A 301 7.21 -23.26 0.96
N LEU A 302 7.93 -22.53 1.84
CA LEU A 302 7.72 -21.08 2.00
C LEU A 302 8.50 -20.24 0.98
N VAL A 303 9.63 -20.75 0.49
CA VAL A 303 10.36 -20.16 -0.63
C VAL A 303 9.73 -20.68 -1.93
N THR A 304 9.15 -19.78 -2.71
CA THR A 304 8.36 -20.13 -3.90
C THR A 304 9.12 -19.99 -5.21
N SER A 305 10.28 -19.34 -5.18
CA SER A 305 11.12 -19.11 -6.36
C SER A 305 12.60 -19.01 -5.99
N CYS A 306 13.47 -19.30 -6.95
CA CYS A 306 14.89 -18.95 -6.87
C CYS A 306 15.46 -18.57 -8.24
N SER A 307 16.63 -17.94 -8.25
CA SER A 307 17.39 -17.65 -9.47
C SER A 307 18.84 -18.13 -9.40
N ILE A 308 19.37 -18.49 -10.57
CA ILE A 308 20.61 -19.27 -10.67
C ILE A 308 21.73 -18.46 -11.33
N MET A 309 22.89 -18.37 -10.66
CA MET A 309 24.12 -17.78 -11.18
C MET A 309 24.88 -18.79 -12.06
N VAL A 310 24.65 -18.70 -13.36
CA VAL A 310 25.23 -19.60 -14.37
C VAL A 310 26.77 -19.59 -14.43
N PRO A 311 27.48 -18.46 -14.24
CA PRO A 311 28.94 -18.44 -14.25
C PRO A 311 29.60 -19.24 -13.12
N CYS A 312 28.87 -19.51 -12.03
CA CYS A 312 29.47 -20.01 -10.80
C CYS A 312 29.82 -21.51 -10.84
N PRO A 313 30.84 -21.96 -10.07
CA PRO A 313 31.35 -23.34 -10.13
C PRO A 313 30.32 -24.43 -9.82
N TRP A 314 29.31 -24.15 -8.99
CA TRP A 314 28.31 -25.11 -8.55
C TRP A 314 26.97 -25.02 -9.31
N PHE A 315 26.94 -24.29 -10.42
CA PHE A 315 25.80 -24.22 -11.34
C PHE A 315 25.32 -25.62 -11.79
N ALA A 316 26.24 -26.53 -12.12
CA ALA A 316 25.90 -27.85 -12.66
C ALA A 316 25.16 -28.74 -11.64
N GLU A 317 25.43 -28.56 -10.34
CA GLU A 317 24.72 -29.25 -9.26
C GLU A 317 23.28 -28.74 -9.18
N PHE A 318 23.08 -27.43 -9.13
CA PHE A 318 21.74 -26.86 -9.05
C PHE A 318 20.93 -27.15 -10.32
N ALA A 319 21.56 -27.11 -11.50
CA ALA A 319 20.94 -27.50 -12.76
C ALA A 319 20.48 -28.97 -12.76
N LYS A 320 21.19 -29.86 -12.06
CA LYS A 320 20.74 -31.25 -11.88
C LYS A 320 19.47 -31.29 -11.03
N TYR A 321 19.44 -30.56 -9.91
CA TYR A 321 18.25 -30.46 -9.07
C TYR A 321 17.03 -29.94 -9.85
N CYS A 322 17.18 -28.90 -10.68
CA CYS A 322 16.09 -28.37 -11.51
C CYS A 322 15.53 -29.41 -12.50
N ARG A 323 16.37 -30.28 -13.06
CA ARG A 323 15.91 -31.36 -13.97
C ARG A 323 15.17 -32.47 -13.23
N GLU A 324 15.54 -32.72 -11.98
CA GLU A 324 14.90 -33.72 -11.12
C GLU A 324 13.58 -33.20 -10.54
N ASN A 325 13.38 -31.87 -10.50
CA ASN A 325 12.19 -31.19 -9.95
C ASN A 325 11.65 -30.11 -10.93
N PRO A 326 11.21 -30.48 -12.14
CA PRO A 326 10.93 -29.52 -13.22
C PRO A 326 9.74 -28.57 -12.96
N GLU A 327 8.89 -28.88 -11.99
CA GLU A 327 7.78 -28.03 -11.54
C GLU A 327 8.24 -26.76 -10.82
N GLY A 328 9.43 -26.75 -10.23
CA GLY A 328 9.94 -25.61 -9.46
C GLY A 328 10.09 -24.33 -10.29
N ASP A 329 10.10 -23.18 -9.62
CA ASP A 329 10.17 -21.86 -10.24
C ASP A 329 11.62 -21.36 -10.26
N TYR A 330 12.26 -21.44 -11.43
CA TYR A 330 13.69 -21.23 -11.59
C TYR A 330 14.00 -20.09 -12.55
N GLY A 331 14.57 -19.01 -12.05
CA GLY A 331 15.09 -17.89 -12.83
C GLY A 331 16.57 -18.00 -13.13
N ILE A 332 17.05 -17.06 -13.95
CA ILE A 332 18.49 -16.84 -14.14
C ILE A 332 18.89 -15.53 -13.48
N HIS A 333 19.80 -15.66 -12.52
CA HIS A 333 20.46 -14.56 -11.83
C HIS A 333 21.56 -14.01 -12.72
N LEU A 334 21.17 -13.10 -13.62
CA LEU A 334 22.08 -12.55 -14.62
C LEU A 334 23.24 -11.85 -13.92
N THR A 335 24.44 -12.39 -14.14
CA THR A 335 25.62 -12.07 -13.33
C THR A 335 26.68 -11.37 -14.17
N LEU A 336 27.09 -10.17 -13.77
CA LEU A 336 28.14 -9.39 -14.43
C LEU A 336 29.35 -9.07 -13.56
N ASN A 337 29.29 -9.43 -12.27
CA ASN A 337 30.38 -9.22 -11.31
C ASN A 337 30.72 -10.51 -10.55
N SER A 338 31.87 -10.52 -9.87
CA SER A 338 32.38 -11.59 -9.02
C SER A 338 33.06 -10.99 -7.78
N GLU A 339 32.29 -10.82 -6.71
CA GLU A 339 32.57 -9.93 -5.59
C GLU A 339 33.48 -10.51 -4.50
N TRP A 340 33.64 -11.85 -4.44
CA TRP A 340 34.40 -12.49 -3.36
C TRP A 340 35.90 -12.54 -3.66
N GLU A 341 36.73 -12.06 -2.73
CA GLU A 341 38.19 -11.94 -2.90
C GLU A 341 38.88 -13.23 -3.35
N LEU A 342 38.55 -14.37 -2.72
CA LEU A 342 39.23 -15.66 -2.95
C LEU A 342 38.40 -16.66 -3.76
N TYR A 343 37.17 -16.31 -4.13
CA TYR A 343 36.22 -17.21 -4.79
C TYR A 343 35.59 -16.52 -5.99
N ARG A 344 36.31 -16.56 -7.11
CA ARG A 344 36.02 -15.77 -8.32
C ARG A 344 35.54 -16.62 -9.48
N TRP A 345 34.70 -16.04 -10.34
CA TRP A 345 34.20 -16.66 -11.57
C TRP A 345 34.39 -15.73 -12.78
N GLY A 346 34.60 -16.33 -13.95
CA GLY A 346 34.72 -15.64 -15.23
C GLY A 346 33.40 -15.64 -16.01
N PRO A 347 33.36 -15.00 -17.19
CA PRO A 347 32.19 -15.00 -18.06
C PRO A 347 31.87 -16.41 -18.59
N VAL A 348 30.61 -16.64 -18.97
CA VAL A 348 30.17 -17.84 -19.68
C VAL A 348 30.54 -17.78 -21.16
N ALA A 349 30.44 -16.60 -21.78
CA ALA A 349 30.90 -16.37 -23.14
C ALA A 349 32.43 -16.47 -23.21
N ASN A 350 32.94 -16.69 -24.43
CA ASN A 350 34.38 -16.66 -24.64
C ASN A 350 34.93 -15.27 -24.25
N PRO A 351 35.91 -15.17 -23.33
CA PRO A 351 36.47 -13.87 -22.91
C PRO A 351 36.96 -12.99 -24.07
N ALA A 352 37.37 -13.57 -25.20
CA ALA A 352 37.77 -12.83 -26.38
C ALA A 352 36.62 -12.08 -27.08
N GLN A 353 35.36 -12.47 -26.81
CA GLN A 353 34.15 -11.82 -27.33
C GLN A 353 33.58 -10.78 -26.35
N VAL A 354 34.00 -10.83 -25.09
CA VAL A 354 33.51 -9.95 -24.02
C VAL A 354 34.66 -9.33 -23.21
N PRO A 355 35.72 -8.77 -23.85
CA PRO A 355 36.89 -8.26 -23.16
C PRO A 355 36.60 -7.13 -22.17
N SER A 356 35.48 -6.40 -22.33
CA SER A 356 35.06 -5.35 -21.40
C SER A 356 34.51 -5.86 -20.07
N LEU A 357 34.14 -7.15 -20.00
CA LEU A 357 33.54 -7.75 -18.80
C LEU A 357 34.56 -8.49 -17.93
N VAL A 358 35.80 -8.61 -18.41
CA VAL A 358 36.85 -9.36 -17.71
C VAL A 358 37.89 -8.42 -17.11
N ASP A 359 38.22 -8.67 -15.85
CA ASP A 359 39.30 -8.02 -15.14
C ASP A 359 40.68 -8.53 -15.62
N PRO A 360 41.79 -7.92 -15.19
CA PRO A 360 43.13 -8.36 -15.60
C PRO A 360 43.55 -9.76 -15.09
N GLN A 361 42.76 -10.38 -14.20
CA GLN A 361 42.95 -11.75 -13.72
C GLN A 361 42.11 -12.77 -14.52
N GLY A 362 41.22 -12.29 -15.41
CA GLY A 362 40.36 -13.12 -16.26
C GLY A 362 39.01 -13.47 -15.62
N TYR A 363 38.64 -12.82 -14.51
CA TYR A 363 37.33 -12.99 -13.87
C TYR A 363 36.39 -11.86 -14.25
N LEU A 364 35.11 -11.98 -13.93
CA LEU A 364 34.21 -10.83 -13.96
C LEU A 364 34.68 -9.78 -12.95
N TRP A 365 34.39 -8.50 -13.21
CA TRP A 365 34.70 -7.38 -12.32
C TRP A 365 34.16 -7.59 -10.90
N ASP A 366 34.79 -7.02 -9.88
CA ASP A 366 34.47 -7.34 -8.48
C ASP A 366 33.42 -6.45 -7.83
N ALA A 367 33.05 -5.39 -8.52
CA ALA A 367 32.11 -4.40 -8.04
C ALA A 367 31.19 -3.93 -9.16
N VAL A 368 29.96 -3.54 -8.79
CA VAL A 368 28.98 -2.98 -9.72
C VAL A 368 29.50 -1.71 -10.37
N GLU A 369 30.28 -0.91 -9.65
CA GLU A 369 30.91 0.30 -10.14
C GLU A 369 31.89 0.03 -11.28
N GLN A 370 32.69 -1.04 -11.17
CA GLN A 370 33.62 -1.44 -12.22
C GLN A 370 32.88 -1.99 -13.45
N VAL A 371 31.79 -2.73 -13.24
CA VAL A 371 30.90 -3.13 -14.36
C VAL A 371 30.38 -1.88 -15.07
N ALA A 372 29.89 -0.89 -14.31
CA ALA A 372 29.37 0.35 -14.89
C ALA A 372 30.44 1.13 -15.67
N GLU A 373 31.68 1.15 -15.18
CA GLU A 373 32.82 1.83 -15.79
C GLU A 373 33.29 1.15 -17.09
N HIS A 374 33.38 -0.18 -17.09
CA HIS A 374 34.05 -0.92 -18.15
C HIS A 374 33.11 -1.54 -19.17
N ALA A 375 31.91 -1.97 -18.77
CA ALA A 375 31.07 -2.83 -19.61
C ALA A 375 30.59 -2.15 -20.90
N VAL A 376 30.70 -2.89 -22.01
CA VAL A 376 30.13 -2.51 -23.30
C VAL A 376 28.81 -3.26 -23.51
N ALA A 377 27.72 -2.55 -23.78
CA ALA A 377 26.37 -3.13 -23.82
C ALA A 377 26.21 -4.30 -24.82
N SER A 378 26.88 -4.27 -25.97
CA SER A 378 26.86 -5.39 -26.93
C SER A 378 27.57 -6.65 -26.40
N GLU A 379 28.59 -6.47 -25.56
CA GLU A 379 29.31 -7.57 -24.92
C GLU A 379 28.49 -8.12 -23.74
N VAL A 380 27.84 -7.25 -22.96
CA VAL A 380 26.84 -7.67 -21.95
C VAL A 380 25.75 -8.52 -22.60
N LYS A 381 25.18 -8.07 -23.72
CA LYS A 381 24.17 -8.86 -24.45
C LYS A 381 24.71 -10.23 -24.87
N THR A 382 25.97 -10.31 -25.28
CA THR A 382 26.63 -11.56 -25.66
C THR A 382 26.78 -12.49 -24.46
N GLU A 383 27.28 -11.98 -23.34
CA GLU A 383 27.47 -12.74 -22.10
C GLU A 383 26.15 -13.24 -21.53
N LEU A 384 25.16 -12.36 -21.37
CA LEU A 384 23.88 -12.73 -20.79
C LEU A 384 23.07 -13.69 -21.68
N THR A 385 23.19 -13.55 -23.00
CA THR A 385 22.67 -14.57 -23.93
C THR A 385 23.35 -15.92 -23.67
N ALA A 386 24.68 -15.94 -23.50
CA ALA A 386 25.40 -17.18 -23.21
C ALA A 386 24.99 -17.82 -21.87
N GLN A 387 24.70 -17.03 -20.83
CA GLN A 387 24.17 -17.51 -19.56
C GLN A 387 22.81 -18.19 -19.73
N ILE A 388 21.85 -17.52 -20.38
CA ILE A 388 20.50 -18.06 -20.62
C ILE A 388 20.56 -19.33 -21.48
N GLU A 389 21.30 -19.30 -22.60
CA GLU A 389 21.42 -20.45 -23.51
C GLU A 389 22.11 -21.64 -22.84
N ARG A 390 23.11 -21.40 -21.97
CA ARG A 390 23.75 -22.46 -21.20
C ARG A 390 22.77 -23.09 -20.21
N ALA A 391 21.93 -22.29 -19.54
CA ALA A 391 20.91 -22.81 -18.65
C ALA A 391 19.88 -23.69 -19.38
N LEU A 392 19.40 -23.24 -20.54
CA LEU A 392 18.52 -24.01 -21.41
C LEU A 392 19.19 -25.32 -21.90
N ALA A 393 20.46 -25.27 -22.29
CA ALA A 393 21.22 -26.44 -22.71
C ALA A 393 21.41 -27.48 -21.57
N PHE A 394 21.42 -27.02 -20.32
CA PHE A 394 21.41 -27.87 -19.13
C PHE A 394 20.01 -28.37 -18.74
N GLY A 395 18.97 -28.02 -19.50
CA GLY A 395 17.60 -28.50 -19.31
C GLY A 395 16.85 -27.84 -18.15
N ILE A 396 17.22 -26.62 -17.76
CA ILE A 396 16.52 -25.89 -16.69
C ILE A 396 15.21 -25.31 -17.26
N PRO A 397 14.04 -25.55 -16.63
CA PRO A 397 12.76 -24.98 -17.07
C PRO A 397 12.61 -23.54 -16.58
N LEU A 398 13.22 -22.60 -17.30
CA LEU A 398 13.29 -21.18 -16.94
C LEU A 398 11.91 -20.54 -16.74
N SER A 399 11.76 -19.71 -15.71
CA SER A 399 10.53 -18.98 -15.42
C SER A 399 10.64 -17.46 -15.46
N HIS A 400 11.80 -16.89 -15.13
CA HIS A 400 12.02 -15.45 -15.09
C HIS A 400 13.52 -15.10 -15.17
N LEU A 401 13.84 -13.80 -15.20
CA LEU A 401 15.19 -13.27 -15.10
C LEU A 401 15.24 -12.22 -13.99
N ASP A 402 16.37 -12.14 -13.30
CA ASP A 402 16.72 -11.10 -12.34
C ASP A 402 18.22 -10.75 -12.49
N THR A 403 18.76 -9.87 -11.66
CA THR A 403 20.12 -9.34 -11.82
C THR A 403 20.90 -9.38 -10.51
N HIS A 404 22.07 -10.03 -10.56
CA HIS A 404 22.97 -10.07 -9.43
C HIS A 404 23.46 -8.68 -9.04
N MET A 405 23.32 -8.35 -7.75
CA MET A 405 23.66 -7.06 -7.13
C MET A 405 23.06 -5.81 -7.82
N GLY A 406 22.05 -5.99 -8.68
CA GLY A 406 21.51 -4.88 -9.48
C GLY A 406 22.48 -4.33 -10.54
N ALA A 407 23.50 -5.08 -10.96
CA ALA A 407 24.51 -4.61 -11.90
C ALA A 407 23.91 -4.08 -13.22
N LEU A 408 22.84 -4.69 -13.71
CA LEU A 408 22.12 -4.26 -14.91
C LEU A 408 21.31 -2.97 -14.73
N LEU A 409 21.09 -2.54 -13.48
CA LEU A 409 20.38 -1.29 -13.13
C LEU A 409 21.34 -0.10 -12.94
N SER A 410 22.65 -0.32 -13.12
CA SER A 410 23.68 0.72 -12.97
C SER A 410 23.68 1.73 -14.12
N ARG A 411 23.29 1.32 -15.33
CA ARG A 411 23.29 2.14 -16.55
C ARG A 411 22.06 1.88 -17.43
N PRO A 412 21.51 2.92 -18.11
CA PRO A 412 20.34 2.78 -18.98
C PRO A 412 20.48 1.79 -20.13
N ASP A 413 21.66 1.72 -20.74
CA ASP A 413 21.91 0.83 -21.87
C ASP A 413 22.04 -0.65 -21.44
N LEU A 414 22.50 -0.90 -20.22
CA LEU A 414 22.51 -2.24 -19.62
C LEU A 414 21.09 -2.68 -19.22
N LEU A 415 20.30 -1.77 -18.66
CA LEU A 415 18.88 -2.00 -18.36
C LEU A 415 18.08 -2.33 -19.64
N GLU A 416 18.37 -1.66 -20.75
CA GLU A 416 17.75 -1.98 -22.03
C GLU A 416 18.11 -3.40 -22.50
N VAL A 417 19.37 -3.81 -22.40
CA VAL A 417 19.78 -5.19 -22.71
C VAL A 417 19.04 -6.20 -21.84
N TYR A 418 18.89 -5.93 -20.55
CA TYR A 418 18.18 -6.78 -19.59
C TYR A 418 16.71 -6.98 -20.00
N VAL A 419 15.99 -5.90 -20.26
CA VAL A 419 14.57 -5.93 -20.66
C VAL A 419 14.40 -6.57 -22.03
N ASP A 420 15.26 -6.24 -23.01
CA ASP A 420 15.23 -6.83 -24.34
C ASP A 420 15.45 -8.35 -24.31
N LEU A 421 16.26 -8.87 -23.38
CA LEU A 421 16.43 -10.32 -23.19
C LEU A 421 15.17 -10.96 -22.61
N GLY A 422 14.53 -10.34 -21.61
CA GLY A 422 13.22 -10.79 -21.11
C GLY A 422 12.19 -10.90 -22.22
N LEU A 423 12.08 -9.87 -23.07
CA LEU A 423 11.20 -9.87 -24.24
C LEU A 423 11.57 -10.94 -25.28
N LYS A 424 12.87 -11.10 -25.57
CA LYS A 424 13.36 -12.07 -26.56
C LYS A 424 13.05 -13.51 -26.17
N TYR A 425 13.26 -13.85 -24.90
CA TYR A 425 13.03 -15.19 -24.37
C TYR A 425 11.62 -15.41 -23.85
N ASP A 426 10.78 -14.37 -23.89
CA ASP A 426 9.43 -14.38 -23.34
C ASP A 426 9.43 -14.82 -21.86
N LEU A 427 10.32 -14.19 -21.08
CA LEU A 427 10.51 -14.40 -19.66
C LEU A 427 10.19 -13.10 -18.90
N PRO A 428 9.36 -13.15 -17.84
CA PRO A 428 9.27 -12.09 -16.84
C PRO A 428 10.67 -11.65 -16.39
N VAL A 429 10.81 -10.36 -16.09
CA VAL A 429 12.03 -9.79 -15.53
C VAL A 429 11.68 -9.16 -14.20
N LEU A 430 12.53 -9.33 -13.18
CA LEU A 430 12.42 -8.59 -11.92
C LEU A 430 12.47 -7.09 -12.24
N PHE A 431 11.30 -6.47 -12.17
CA PHE A 431 11.07 -5.06 -12.49
C PHE A 431 9.93 -4.55 -11.60
N VAL A 432 10.11 -3.36 -11.03
CA VAL A 432 9.19 -2.81 -10.04
C VAL A 432 8.59 -1.50 -10.54
N ASP A 433 7.27 -1.39 -10.46
CA ASP A 433 6.52 -0.14 -10.66
C ASP A 433 6.38 0.62 -9.32
N ASN A 434 7.53 0.97 -8.74
CA ASN A 434 7.62 1.73 -7.51
C ASN A 434 8.61 2.90 -7.69
N PRO A 435 8.13 4.16 -7.73
CA PRO A 435 8.99 5.33 -7.90
C PRO A 435 10.10 5.48 -6.85
N LEU A 436 9.86 5.03 -5.61
CA LEU A 436 10.86 5.13 -4.53
C LEU A 436 12.03 4.18 -4.80
N ILE A 437 11.75 2.96 -5.25
CA ILE A 437 12.79 2.00 -5.64
C ILE A 437 13.48 2.47 -6.91
N ALA A 438 12.73 2.94 -7.90
CA ALA A 438 13.29 3.45 -9.15
C ALA A 438 14.29 4.61 -8.91
N ALA A 439 14.05 5.45 -7.90
CA ALA A 439 14.95 6.55 -7.55
C ALA A 439 16.31 6.10 -6.98
N VAL A 440 16.42 4.88 -6.44
CA VAL A 440 17.67 4.33 -5.89
C VAL A 440 18.61 3.86 -7.00
N TYR A 441 18.06 3.40 -8.13
CA TYR A 441 18.83 2.85 -9.24
C TYR A 441 18.94 3.84 -10.41
N PRO A 442 20.15 4.27 -10.81
CA PRO A 442 20.33 5.29 -11.85
C PRO A 442 19.64 4.97 -13.18
N ALA A 443 19.65 3.70 -13.61
CA ALA A 443 19.03 3.29 -14.86
C ALA A 443 17.49 3.33 -14.78
N LEU A 444 16.90 2.90 -13.65
CA LEU A 444 15.45 2.96 -13.46
C LEU A 444 14.95 4.41 -13.39
N ALA A 445 15.68 5.28 -12.69
CA ALA A 445 15.33 6.69 -12.59
C ALA A 445 15.32 7.41 -13.95
N SER A 446 16.23 7.05 -14.86
CA SER A 446 16.41 7.75 -16.14
C SER A 446 15.72 7.10 -17.33
N ALA A 447 15.58 5.77 -17.33
CA ALA A 447 15.02 5.01 -18.45
C ALA A 447 13.92 4.02 -18.04
N GLY A 448 13.61 3.88 -16.74
CA GLY A 448 12.68 2.88 -16.22
C GLY A 448 11.27 2.99 -16.79
N LEU A 449 10.73 4.20 -16.96
CA LEU A 449 9.38 4.39 -17.54
C LEU A 449 9.27 3.85 -18.97
N GLY A 450 10.31 4.04 -19.79
CA GLY A 450 10.33 3.53 -21.15
C GLY A 450 10.35 2.00 -21.18
N GLN A 451 11.12 1.39 -20.28
CA GLN A 451 11.19 -0.07 -20.19
C GLN A 451 9.91 -0.67 -19.57
N LEU A 452 9.33 -0.01 -18.57
CA LEU A 452 8.04 -0.37 -18.00
C LEU A 452 6.95 -0.44 -19.08
N ALA A 453 6.88 0.59 -19.94
CA ALA A 453 5.95 0.61 -21.05
C ALA A 453 6.18 -0.55 -22.04
N LYS A 454 7.44 -0.91 -22.34
CA LYS A 454 7.76 -2.08 -23.19
C LYS A 454 7.25 -3.38 -22.54
N LEU A 455 7.50 -3.58 -21.25
CA LEU A 455 7.06 -4.77 -20.51
C LEU A 455 5.54 -4.89 -20.47
N GLN A 456 4.85 -3.79 -20.16
CA GLN A 456 3.38 -3.73 -20.14
C GLN A 456 2.80 -4.00 -21.53
N GLN A 457 3.39 -3.44 -22.60
CA GLN A 457 2.96 -3.71 -23.97
C GLN A 457 3.13 -5.19 -24.36
N ALA A 458 4.15 -5.84 -23.83
CA ALA A 458 4.39 -7.27 -24.01
C ALA A 458 3.58 -8.16 -23.05
N HIS A 459 2.76 -7.56 -22.16
CA HIS A 459 2.00 -8.27 -21.12
C HIS A 459 2.91 -9.09 -20.19
N LEU A 460 4.16 -8.64 -19.98
CA LEU A 460 5.04 -9.25 -18.99
C LEU A 460 4.73 -8.70 -17.59
N PRO A 461 4.76 -9.55 -16.55
CA PRO A 461 4.47 -9.13 -15.18
C PRO A 461 5.43 -8.07 -14.65
N VAL A 462 4.90 -7.16 -13.84
CA VAL A 462 5.65 -6.11 -13.16
C VAL A 462 5.19 -6.04 -11.71
N LEU A 463 6.15 -6.05 -10.78
CA LEU A 463 5.90 -6.04 -9.34
C LEU A 463 5.45 -4.65 -8.86
N ASN A 464 4.65 -4.63 -7.81
CA ASN A 464 4.30 -3.43 -7.06
C ASN A 464 5.40 -3.02 -6.08
N ASP A 465 6.08 -3.99 -5.46
CA ASP A 465 7.14 -3.71 -4.50
C ASP A 465 8.18 -4.84 -4.43
N VAL A 466 9.38 -4.52 -3.95
CA VAL A 466 10.42 -5.52 -3.62
C VAL A 466 11.04 -5.23 -2.25
N GLY A 467 11.07 -6.24 -1.39
CA GLY A 467 11.74 -6.20 -0.09
C GLY A 467 13.11 -6.87 -0.16
N GLN A 468 14.14 -6.21 0.35
CA GLN A 468 15.47 -6.80 0.52
C GLN A 468 16.17 -6.20 1.75
N PHE A 469 16.71 -7.05 2.63
CA PHE A 469 17.24 -6.61 3.92
C PHE A 469 18.65 -7.17 4.19
N TYR A 470 19.62 -6.26 4.34
CA TYR A 470 21.01 -6.59 4.67
C TYR A 470 21.37 -6.32 6.15
N GLY A 471 20.45 -5.71 6.91
CA GLY A 471 20.61 -5.40 8.33
C GLY A 471 20.21 -6.55 9.27
N GLY A 472 20.23 -6.25 10.58
CA GLY A 472 19.92 -7.20 11.65
C GLY A 472 21.11 -8.09 12.01
N GLU A 473 21.83 -7.75 13.09
CA GLU A 473 22.88 -8.64 13.61
C GLU A 473 22.23 -9.73 14.48
N GLY A 474 22.43 -10.99 14.08
CA GLY A 474 21.85 -12.15 14.74
C GLY A 474 20.48 -12.57 14.18
N GLU A 475 20.15 -13.84 14.39
CA GLU A 475 18.95 -14.48 13.83
C GLU A 475 17.65 -13.81 14.29
N GLU A 476 17.55 -13.40 15.57
CA GLU A 476 16.34 -12.80 16.15
C GLU A 476 16.03 -11.42 15.55
N ALA A 477 17.02 -10.53 15.47
CA ALA A 477 16.83 -9.20 14.89
C ALA A 477 16.46 -9.29 13.40
N ARG A 478 17.05 -10.24 12.68
CA ARG A 478 16.74 -10.51 11.28
C ARG A 478 15.34 -11.09 11.10
N ARG A 479 14.93 -12.01 11.97
CA ARG A 479 13.56 -12.52 12.03
C ARG A 479 12.55 -11.39 12.23
N GLU A 480 12.77 -10.51 13.20
CA GLU A 480 11.88 -9.36 13.43
C GLU A 480 11.75 -8.44 12.22
N GLN A 481 12.82 -8.24 11.43
CA GLN A 481 12.72 -7.48 10.18
C GLN A 481 11.76 -8.12 9.18
N TYR A 482 11.83 -9.44 8.97
CA TYR A 482 10.90 -10.16 8.10
C TYR A 482 9.47 -10.16 8.65
N LEU A 483 9.29 -10.36 9.96
CA LEU A 483 7.97 -10.29 10.59
C LEU A 483 7.33 -8.92 10.40
N ASN A 484 8.10 -7.83 10.56
CA ASN A 484 7.62 -6.49 10.33
C ASN A 484 7.23 -6.27 8.86
N TYR A 485 8.10 -6.69 7.92
CA TYR A 485 7.81 -6.59 6.49
C TYR A 485 6.51 -7.32 6.11
N LEU A 486 6.30 -8.56 6.57
CA LEU A 486 5.08 -9.31 6.30
C LEU A 486 3.84 -8.57 6.84
N ARG A 487 3.92 -8.01 8.06
CA ARG A 487 2.81 -7.26 8.68
C ARG A 487 2.50 -5.96 7.93
N THR A 488 3.50 -5.30 7.35
CA THR A 488 3.33 -4.04 6.61
C THR A 488 3.25 -4.21 5.09
N LEU A 489 3.20 -5.45 4.60
CA LEU A 489 3.15 -5.78 3.18
C LEU A 489 1.94 -5.11 2.51
N GLN A 490 2.21 -4.37 1.43
CA GLN A 490 1.18 -3.69 0.68
C GLN A 490 0.39 -4.68 -0.20
N PRO A 491 -0.91 -4.45 -0.45
CA PRO A 491 -1.66 -5.21 -1.44
C PRO A 491 -1.03 -5.13 -2.85
N GLY A 492 -1.23 -6.18 -3.65
CA GLY A 492 -0.63 -6.31 -4.97
C GLY A 492 0.41 -7.42 -5.03
N PHE A 493 1.28 -7.35 -6.03
CA PHE A 493 2.33 -8.33 -6.31
C PHE A 493 3.67 -7.85 -5.76
N ASN A 494 4.19 -8.56 -4.77
CA ASN A 494 5.42 -8.20 -4.10
C ASN A 494 6.42 -9.34 -4.21
N GLU A 495 7.71 -9.01 -4.17
CA GLU A 495 8.78 -9.99 -4.02
C GLU A 495 9.60 -9.68 -2.76
N LEU A 496 9.97 -10.72 -2.02
CA LEU A 496 10.92 -10.64 -0.92
C LEU A 496 12.16 -11.44 -1.28
N ILE A 497 13.28 -10.74 -1.45
CA ILE A 497 14.57 -11.36 -1.78
C ILE A 497 15.28 -11.79 -0.50
N ILE A 498 15.69 -13.05 -0.48
CA ILE A 498 16.45 -13.70 0.58
C ILE A 498 17.66 -14.43 0.00
N HIS A 499 18.63 -14.78 0.85
CA HIS A 499 19.86 -15.43 0.41
C HIS A 499 20.10 -16.67 1.25
N CYS A 500 19.68 -17.85 0.79
CA CYS A 500 19.81 -19.07 1.58
C CYS A 500 21.22 -19.68 1.50
N GLY A 501 21.71 -20.22 2.62
CA GLY A 501 22.98 -20.96 2.63
C GLY A 501 23.21 -21.71 3.93
N ILE A 502 24.07 -22.73 3.90
CA ILE A 502 24.51 -23.44 5.11
C ILE A 502 25.74 -22.75 5.70
N ASP A 503 25.67 -22.35 6.96
CA ASP A 503 26.82 -21.76 7.67
C ASP A 503 27.86 -22.83 8.06
N ASN A 504 28.71 -23.17 7.10
CA ASN A 504 29.77 -24.16 7.23
C ASN A 504 31.14 -23.60 6.80
N GLU A 505 32.17 -24.45 6.82
CA GLU A 505 33.54 -24.06 6.47
C GLU A 505 33.68 -23.51 5.04
N GLU A 506 32.96 -24.10 4.06
CA GLU A 506 32.97 -23.62 2.67
C GLU A 506 32.44 -22.18 2.60
N LEU A 507 31.23 -21.93 3.12
CA LEU A 507 30.60 -20.62 2.96
C LEU A 507 31.32 -19.52 3.75
N ARG A 508 31.85 -19.84 4.95
CA ARG A 508 32.70 -18.92 5.72
C ARG A 508 34.03 -18.62 5.04
N GLY A 509 34.55 -19.55 4.25
CA GLY A 509 35.73 -19.34 3.42
C GLY A 509 35.49 -18.42 2.22
N ILE A 510 34.24 -18.34 1.74
CA ILE A 510 33.82 -17.53 0.60
C ILE A 510 33.40 -16.11 1.03
N THR A 511 32.56 -16.02 2.07
CA THR A 511 31.86 -14.78 2.42
C THR A 511 31.72 -14.56 3.93
N SER A 512 31.78 -13.29 4.34
CA SER A 512 31.43 -12.86 5.71
C SER A 512 29.92 -12.94 5.99
N SER A 513 29.09 -13.15 4.97
CA SER A 513 27.63 -13.24 5.10
C SER A 513 27.12 -14.64 5.46
N SER A 514 27.99 -15.62 5.69
CA SER A 514 27.63 -17.03 5.93
C SER A 514 26.54 -17.22 7.00
N SER A 515 26.71 -16.60 8.18
CA SER A 515 25.72 -16.66 9.26
C SER A 515 24.38 -16.01 8.87
N ARG A 516 24.41 -14.91 8.11
CA ARG A 516 23.21 -14.21 7.64
C ARG A 516 22.42 -15.07 6.66
N ARG A 517 23.11 -15.71 5.72
CA ARG A 517 22.51 -16.62 4.73
C ARG A 517 21.87 -17.85 5.37
N ASN A 518 22.50 -18.35 6.43
CA ASN A 518 21.91 -19.39 7.26
C ASN A 518 20.69 -18.91 8.04
N GLY A 519 20.68 -17.66 8.51
CA GLY A 519 19.51 -17.04 9.11
C GLY A 519 18.31 -17.02 8.18
N ASP A 520 18.50 -16.64 6.92
CA ASP A 520 17.42 -16.64 5.90
C ASP A 520 16.85 -18.05 5.71
N ARG A 521 17.72 -19.05 5.53
CA ARG A 521 17.33 -20.46 5.45
C ARG A 521 16.53 -20.92 6.67
N VAL A 522 17.01 -20.64 7.89
CA VAL A 522 16.33 -21.06 9.12
C VAL A 522 14.97 -20.37 9.29
N ILE A 523 14.89 -19.07 8.99
CA ILE A 523 13.62 -18.31 9.11
C ILE A 523 12.59 -18.83 8.10
N PHE A 524 12.96 -19.01 6.83
CA PHE A 524 12.04 -19.43 5.77
C PHE A 524 11.87 -20.95 5.66
N THR A 525 12.39 -21.72 6.61
CA THR A 525 12.04 -23.14 6.85
C THR A 525 11.19 -23.31 8.11
N ASP A 526 10.93 -22.23 8.86
CA ASP A 526 10.19 -22.26 10.12
C ASP A 526 8.66 -22.24 9.87
N PRO A 527 7.91 -23.26 10.34
CA PRO A 527 6.44 -23.29 10.24
C PRO A 527 5.73 -22.09 10.89
N ALA A 528 6.37 -21.42 11.86
CA ALA A 528 5.81 -20.21 12.47
C ALA A 528 5.69 -19.05 11.48
N ILE A 529 6.62 -18.93 10.52
CA ILE A 529 6.53 -17.94 9.44
C ILE A 529 5.35 -18.28 8.51
N GLY A 530 5.19 -19.57 8.16
CA GLY A 530 4.05 -20.03 7.37
C GLY A 530 2.70 -19.73 8.05
N SER A 531 2.63 -19.92 9.37
CA SER A 531 1.43 -19.61 10.16
C SER A 531 1.10 -18.12 10.14
N LEU A 532 2.11 -17.25 10.24
CA LEU A 532 1.92 -15.80 10.15
C LEU A 532 1.48 -15.36 8.75
N ILE A 533 2.08 -15.91 7.69
CA ILE A 533 1.70 -15.62 6.30
C ILE A 533 0.22 -15.93 6.08
N GLN A 534 -0.25 -17.07 6.60
CA GLN A 534 -1.67 -17.44 6.56
C GLN A 534 -2.55 -16.49 7.40
N GLU A 535 -2.14 -16.13 8.61
CA GLU A 535 -2.84 -15.18 9.48
C GLU A 535 -3.00 -13.79 8.82
N LEU A 536 -1.98 -13.37 8.06
CA LEU A 536 -1.96 -12.08 7.36
C LEU A 536 -2.64 -12.11 6.00
N GLU A 537 -3.24 -13.25 5.62
CA GLU A 537 -3.91 -13.48 4.33
C GLU A 537 -2.99 -13.16 3.13
N ILE A 538 -1.71 -13.53 3.26
CA ILE A 538 -0.71 -13.39 2.18
C ILE A 538 -0.74 -14.67 1.34
N GLU A 539 -0.97 -14.51 0.05
CA GLU A 539 -0.96 -15.58 -0.94
C GLU A 539 0.47 -15.72 -1.50
N LEU A 540 1.15 -16.80 -1.12
CA LEU A 540 2.45 -17.12 -1.68
C LEU A 540 2.28 -17.59 -3.13
N ILE A 541 3.06 -17.01 -4.05
CA ILE A 541 3.05 -17.36 -5.46
C ILE A 541 4.48 -17.45 -6.02
N SER A 542 4.61 -18.11 -7.15
CA SER A 542 5.80 -18.17 -8.00
C SER A 542 5.74 -17.15 -9.16
N TRP A 543 6.85 -16.94 -9.88
CA TRP A 543 6.85 -16.17 -11.13
C TRP A 543 5.99 -16.82 -12.22
N LYS A 544 5.97 -18.16 -12.31
CA LYS A 544 5.05 -18.90 -13.21
C LYS A 544 3.57 -18.57 -12.93
N GLU A 545 3.17 -18.58 -11.65
CA GLU A 545 1.82 -18.22 -11.24
C GLU A 545 1.55 -16.73 -11.46
N PHE A 546 2.50 -15.86 -11.14
CA PHE A 546 2.37 -14.42 -11.37
C PHE A 546 2.10 -14.11 -12.86
N ARG A 547 2.86 -14.75 -13.75
CA ARG A 547 2.67 -14.65 -15.19
C ARG A 547 1.28 -15.11 -15.63
N SER A 548 0.81 -16.22 -15.07
CA SER A 548 -0.52 -16.76 -15.38
C SER A 548 -1.62 -15.80 -14.93
N LEU A 549 -1.53 -15.29 -13.70
CA LEU A 549 -2.49 -14.33 -13.12
C LEU A 549 -2.56 -13.00 -13.89
N GLN A 550 -1.46 -12.55 -14.51
CA GLN A 550 -1.48 -11.35 -15.35
C GLN A 550 -2.05 -11.59 -16.75
N THR A 551 -1.94 -12.80 -17.30
CA THR A 551 -2.46 -13.13 -18.64
C THR A 551 -3.99 -13.29 -18.63
N GLU A 552 -4.59 -13.54 -17.48
CA GLU A 552 -6.05 -13.56 -17.29
C GLU A 552 -6.70 -12.16 -17.18
N ARG A 553 -5.89 -11.09 -17.24
CA ARG A 553 -6.34 -9.68 -17.32
C ARG A 553 -6.59 -9.27 -18.77
#